data_AF-A0A661H6B2-F1
#
_entry.id   AF-A0A661H6B2-F1
#
_cell.length_a   1.000
_cell.length_b   1.000
_cell.length_c   1.000
_cell.angle_alpha   90.00
_cell.angle_beta   90.00
_cell.angle_gamma   90.00
#
_symmetry.space_group_name_H-M   'P 1'
#
loop_
_entity.id
_entity.type
_entity.pdbx_description
1 polymer ?
#
loop_
_entity_poly.entity_id
_entity_poly.type
_entity_poly.pdbx_seq_one_letter_code
_entity_poly.pdbx_strand_id
1 'polypeptide(L)'
;VINAINEMEHPDKNIPRAIYSAVFIAVLIYVVIALGAILAIPFDEIIQSKEYALASGTENVLGHWGSDLIILGALLATSSAISGTLFGASRQIAIIASDGYFPRILATRVNKIPVIAIISMAILAFLLVLAGSLEVILEFGSITFLLVSLLMTYANYRIRDLTHSSTFVTILSFCGLLSGMTLILYYEFHNQPQQLVFIFSLYFLLTAGSWAYSKAKRAA
;
A
#
# COMPACT_ATOMS: atom_id res chain seq x y z
N VAL A 1 1.60 -12.50 -4.30
CA VAL A 1 1.48 -13.89 -3.79
C VAL A 1 0.02 -14.31 -3.67
N ILE A 2 -0.78 -13.69 -2.79
CA ILE A 2 -2.14 -14.16 -2.49
C ILE A 2 -3.13 -13.93 -3.65
N ASN A 3 -2.93 -12.87 -4.44
CA ASN A 3 -3.80 -12.52 -5.58
C ASN A 3 -3.80 -13.54 -6.73
N ALA A 4 -2.89 -14.52 -6.71
CA ALA A 4 -2.78 -15.59 -7.69
C ALA A 4 -2.80 -16.98 -7.03
N ILE A 5 -3.48 -17.09 -5.87
CA ILE A 5 -3.56 -18.34 -5.11
C ILE A 5 -4.14 -19.50 -5.93
N ASN A 6 -5.10 -19.21 -6.81
CA ASN A 6 -5.77 -20.20 -7.64
C ASN A 6 -4.88 -20.73 -8.77
N GLU A 7 -3.79 -20.03 -9.09
CA GLU A 7 -2.81 -20.42 -10.10
C GLU A 7 -1.51 -20.98 -9.47
N MET A 8 -1.45 -21.15 -8.15
CA MET A 8 -0.26 -21.58 -7.43
C MET A 8 -0.29 -23.10 -7.17
N GLU A 9 0.81 -23.78 -7.47
CA GLU A 9 1.02 -25.17 -7.05
C GLU A 9 1.23 -25.22 -5.53
N HIS A 10 0.56 -26.16 -4.84
CA HIS A 10 0.67 -26.39 -3.39
C HIS A 10 0.63 -25.11 -2.53
N PRO A 11 -0.46 -24.32 -2.58
CA PRO A 11 -0.55 -23.01 -1.93
C PRO A 11 -0.33 -23.07 -0.41
N ASP A 12 -0.77 -24.15 0.26
CA ASP A 12 -0.63 -24.32 1.70
C ASP A 12 0.82 -24.31 2.19
N LYS A 13 1.77 -24.75 1.34
CA LYS A 13 3.20 -24.78 1.65
C LYS A 13 3.94 -23.61 1.00
N ASN A 14 3.56 -23.25 -0.22
CA ASN A 14 4.30 -22.26 -1.00
C ASN A 14 3.97 -20.83 -0.59
N ILE A 15 2.74 -20.53 -0.14
CA ILE A 15 2.39 -19.19 0.33
C ILE A 15 3.19 -18.79 1.57
N PRO A 16 3.21 -19.58 2.67
CA PRO A 16 3.99 -19.20 3.84
C PRO A 16 5.48 -19.05 3.52
N ARG A 17 6.06 -20.00 2.76
CA ARG A 17 7.47 -19.95 2.35
C ARG A 17 7.79 -18.70 1.55
N ALA A 18 6.97 -18.39 0.54
CA ALA A 18 7.16 -17.22 -0.30
C ALA A 18 7.02 -15.91 0.46
N ILE A 19 6.04 -15.81 1.39
CA ILE A 19 5.87 -14.60 2.21
C ILE A 19 7.07 -14.40 3.13
N TYR A 20 7.43 -15.41 3.92
CA TYR A 20 8.53 -15.27 4.89
C TYR A 20 9.88 -15.05 4.21
N SER A 21 10.17 -15.74 3.10
CA SER A 21 11.41 -15.52 2.36
C SER A 21 11.45 -14.15 1.71
N ALA A 22 10.35 -13.70 1.10
CA ALA A 22 10.28 -12.37 0.50
C ALA A 22 10.46 -11.26 1.53
N VAL A 23 9.80 -11.36 2.69
CA VAL A 23 9.94 -10.39 3.78
C VAL A 23 11.39 -10.36 4.29
N PHE A 24 11.99 -11.52 4.55
CA PHE A 24 13.36 -11.60 5.04
C PHE A 24 14.36 -10.99 4.05
N ILE A 25 14.25 -11.34 2.77
CA ILE A 25 15.12 -10.80 1.71
C ILE A 25 14.91 -9.30 1.55
N ALA A 26 13.66 -8.82 1.56
CA ALA A 26 13.35 -7.40 1.47
C ALA A 26 13.95 -6.60 2.63
N VAL A 27 13.84 -7.11 3.87
CA VAL A 27 14.46 -6.48 5.05
C VAL A 27 15.97 -6.39 4.89
N LEU A 28 16.63 -7.47 4.46
CA LEU A 28 18.08 -7.44 4.22
C LEU A 28 18.47 -6.40 3.17
N ILE A 29 17.76 -6.37 2.04
CA ILE A 29 18.00 -5.39 0.98
C ILE A 29 17.83 -3.96 1.49
N TYR A 30 16.76 -3.69 2.25
CA TYR A 30 16.52 -2.36 2.83
C TYR A 30 17.61 -1.95 3.80
N VAL A 31 18.09 -2.85 4.67
CA VAL A 31 19.20 -2.56 5.58
C VAL A 31 20.48 -2.25 4.81
N VAL A 32 20.81 -3.05 3.79
CA VAL A 32 22.01 -2.84 2.96
C VAL A 32 21.94 -1.50 2.22
N ILE A 33 20.79 -1.17 1.62
CA ILE A 33 20.60 0.10 0.90
C ILE A 33 20.68 1.27 1.88
N ALA A 34 20.03 1.21 3.03
CA ALA A 34 20.05 2.28 4.02
C ALA A 34 21.46 2.54 4.56
N LEU A 35 22.21 1.49 4.89
CA LEU A 35 23.61 1.61 5.30
C LEU A 35 24.47 2.19 4.18
N GLY A 36 24.29 1.71 2.94
CA GLY A 36 24.98 2.25 1.77
C GLY A 36 24.70 3.73 1.56
N ALA A 37 23.45 4.15 1.70
CA ALA A 37 23.03 5.54 1.53
C ALA A 37 23.67 6.46 2.58
N ILE A 38 23.60 6.08 3.86
CA ILE A 38 24.15 6.88 4.98
C ILE A 38 25.69 6.98 4.89
N LEU A 39 26.35 5.94 4.39
CA LEU A 39 27.81 5.93 4.22
C LEU A 39 28.28 6.71 2.98
N ALA A 40 27.46 6.79 1.94
CA ALA A 40 27.85 7.34 0.64
C ALA A 40 27.35 8.76 0.37
N ILE A 41 26.21 9.16 0.94
CA ILE A 41 25.52 10.42 0.63
C ILE A 41 25.57 11.36 1.85
N PRO A 42 25.95 12.64 1.71
CA PRO A 42 25.91 13.61 2.80
C PRO A 42 24.50 13.74 3.41
N PHE A 43 24.42 13.84 4.74
CA PHE A 43 23.14 13.94 5.45
C PHE A 43 22.26 15.11 4.96
N ASP A 44 22.85 16.25 4.64
CA ASP A 44 22.11 17.42 4.15
C ASP A 44 21.44 17.14 2.79
N GLU A 45 22.11 16.40 1.90
CA GLU A 45 21.54 16.01 0.60
C GLU A 45 20.40 14.99 0.77
N ILE A 46 20.55 14.05 1.72
CA ILE A 46 19.48 13.08 2.04
C ILE A 46 18.23 13.81 2.54
N ILE A 47 18.40 14.77 3.45
CA ILE A 47 17.30 15.54 4.02
C ILE A 47 16.64 16.43 2.96
N GLN A 48 17.44 17.08 2.10
CA GLN A 48 16.94 17.97 1.06
C GLN A 48 16.21 17.22 -0.06
N SER A 49 16.74 16.08 -0.49
CA SER A 49 16.24 15.30 -1.62
C SER A 49 15.10 14.35 -1.26
N LYS A 50 14.86 14.11 0.04
CA LYS A 50 13.78 13.28 0.58
C LYS A 50 13.61 11.94 -0.18
N GLU A 51 12.49 11.73 -0.87
CA GLU A 51 12.13 10.49 -1.55
C GLU A 51 13.07 10.15 -2.73
N TYR A 52 13.79 11.14 -3.25
CA TYR A 52 14.71 10.99 -4.38
C TYR A 52 16.18 10.96 -3.97
N ALA A 53 16.49 10.95 -2.67
CA ALA A 53 17.85 11.03 -2.13
C ALA A 53 18.80 9.99 -2.70
N LEU A 54 18.33 8.76 -2.93
CA LEU A 54 19.17 7.72 -3.53
C LEU A 54 19.54 8.06 -4.97
N ALA A 55 18.61 8.58 -5.78
CA ALA A 55 18.91 8.92 -7.17
C ALA A 55 19.85 10.14 -7.24
N SER A 56 19.56 11.20 -6.48
CA SER A 56 20.37 12.43 -6.48
C SER A 56 21.76 12.22 -5.86
N GLY A 57 21.85 11.57 -4.71
CA GLY A 57 23.11 11.38 -4.01
C GLY A 57 24.08 10.43 -4.72
N THR A 58 23.59 9.57 -5.60
CA THR A 58 24.44 8.62 -6.33
C THR A 58 25.19 9.28 -7.49
N GLU A 59 24.74 10.44 -7.98
CA GLU A 59 25.46 11.20 -8.99
C GLU A 59 26.86 11.63 -8.50
N ASN A 60 26.95 12.04 -7.23
CA ASN A 60 28.20 12.43 -6.59
C ASN A 60 29.16 11.26 -6.34
N VAL A 61 28.65 10.02 -6.29
CA VAL A 61 29.41 8.81 -5.91
C VAL A 61 29.80 7.97 -7.13
N LEU A 62 28.87 7.75 -8.05
CA LEU A 62 28.99 6.86 -9.22
C LEU A 62 28.98 7.63 -10.54
N GLY A 63 28.86 8.97 -10.50
CA GLY A 63 28.70 9.81 -11.68
C GLY A 63 27.32 9.69 -12.32
N HIS A 64 27.11 10.42 -13.42
CA HIS A 64 25.84 10.46 -14.17
C HIS A 64 25.31 9.06 -14.54
N TRP A 65 26.21 8.12 -14.91
CA TRP A 65 25.85 6.74 -15.25
C TRP A 65 25.20 5.98 -14.07
N GLY A 66 25.64 6.23 -12.84
CA GLY A 66 25.06 5.62 -11.65
C GLY A 66 23.65 6.12 -11.37
N SER A 67 23.44 7.43 -11.49
CA SER A 67 22.13 8.06 -11.33
C SER A 67 21.13 7.54 -12.36
N ASP A 68 21.50 7.52 -13.65
CA ASP A 68 20.64 7.04 -14.74
C ASP A 68 20.21 5.57 -14.54
N LEU A 69 21.15 4.72 -14.10
CA LEU A 69 20.86 3.31 -13.85
C LEU A 69 19.88 3.12 -12.68
N ILE A 70 20.03 3.91 -11.61
CA ILE A 70 19.10 3.90 -10.47
C ILE A 70 17.71 4.39 -10.91
N ILE A 71 17.64 5.47 -11.68
CA ILE A 71 16.37 6.01 -12.19
C ILE A 71 15.68 4.97 -13.07
N LEU A 72 16.38 4.36 -14.02
CA LEU A 72 15.84 3.30 -14.88
C LEU A 72 15.37 2.09 -14.06
N GLY A 73 16.18 1.66 -13.10
CA GLY A 73 15.83 0.57 -12.19
C GLY A 73 14.57 0.88 -11.37
N ALA A 74 14.48 2.09 -10.82
CA ALA A 74 13.34 2.55 -10.05
C ALA A 74 12.06 2.64 -10.91
N LEU A 75 12.15 3.11 -12.16
CA LEU A 75 11.03 3.17 -13.09
C LEU A 75 10.50 1.77 -13.44
N LEU A 76 11.40 0.83 -13.74
CA LEU A 76 11.02 -0.56 -14.04
C LEU A 76 10.42 -1.27 -12.82
N ALA A 77 11.03 -1.09 -11.64
CA ALA A 77 10.56 -1.66 -10.39
C ALA A 77 9.17 -1.11 -10.01
N THR A 78 8.99 0.21 -10.10
CA THR A 78 7.72 0.88 -9.80
C THR A 78 6.63 0.47 -10.79
N SER A 79 6.95 0.40 -12.09
CA SER A 79 6.00 -0.05 -13.13
C SER A 79 5.54 -1.49 -12.90
N SER A 80 6.47 -2.38 -12.51
CA SER A 80 6.18 -3.76 -12.15
C SER A 80 5.28 -3.85 -10.90
N ALA A 81 5.61 -3.11 -9.84
CA ALA A 81 4.86 -3.08 -8.59
C ALA A 81 3.42 -2.56 -8.79
N ILE A 82 3.26 -1.47 -9.55
CA ILE A 82 1.95 -0.91 -9.90
C ILE A 82 1.13 -1.93 -10.70
N SER A 83 1.73 -2.56 -11.72
CA SER A 83 1.03 -3.56 -12.55
C SER A 83 0.53 -4.75 -11.72
N GLY A 84 1.35 -5.27 -10.81
CA GLY A 84 0.97 -6.36 -9.92
C GLY A 84 -0.12 -5.97 -8.90
N THR A 85 -0.04 -4.76 -8.36
CA THR A 85 -1.03 -4.23 -7.41
C THR A 85 -2.38 -3.99 -8.09
N LEU A 86 -2.37 -3.35 -9.27
CA LEU A 86 -3.55 -3.06 -10.07
C LEU A 86 -4.27 -4.33 -10.51
N PHE A 87 -3.52 -5.38 -10.86
CA PHE A 87 -4.05 -6.69 -11.20
C PHE A 87 -4.87 -7.31 -10.05
N GLY A 88 -4.34 -7.25 -8.82
CA GLY A 88 -5.05 -7.75 -7.64
C GLY A 88 -6.24 -6.89 -7.23
N ALA A 89 -5.99 -5.58 -7.07
CA ALA A 89 -6.97 -4.63 -6.59
C ALA A 89 -8.20 -4.52 -7.51
N SER A 90 -7.99 -4.52 -8.83
CA SER A 90 -9.10 -4.42 -9.80
C SER A 90 -10.09 -5.59 -9.68
N ARG A 91 -9.58 -6.80 -9.45
CA ARG A 91 -10.41 -8.00 -9.26
C ARG A 91 -11.12 -8.00 -7.94
N GLN A 92 -10.44 -7.56 -6.88
CA GLN A 92 -11.05 -7.40 -5.56
C GLN A 92 -12.21 -6.40 -5.61
N ILE A 93 -12.02 -5.23 -6.23
CA ILE A 93 -13.09 -4.24 -6.43
C ILE A 93 -14.25 -4.83 -7.23
N ALA A 94 -13.98 -5.58 -8.30
CA ALA A 94 -15.02 -6.21 -9.11
C ALA A 94 -15.86 -7.21 -8.30
N ILE A 95 -15.26 -7.96 -7.37
CA ILE A 95 -15.97 -8.87 -6.46
C ILE A 95 -16.81 -8.08 -5.45
N ILE A 96 -16.22 -7.06 -4.81
CA ILE A 96 -16.95 -6.20 -3.87
C ILE A 96 -18.14 -5.51 -4.56
N ALA A 97 -17.98 -5.14 -5.83
CA ALA A 97 -19.05 -4.58 -6.67
C ALA A 97 -20.12 -5.63 -7.02
N SER A 98 -19.76 -6.88 -7.28
CA SER A 98 -20.75 -7.96 -7.51
C SER A 98 -21.55 -8.29 -6.25
N ASP A 99 -20.92 -8.18 -5.08
CA ASP A 99 -21.57 -8.33 -3.77
C ASP A 99 -22.47 -7.12 -3.43
N GLY A 100 -22.45 -6.08 -4.28
CA GLY A 100 -23.33 -4.92 -4.22
C GLY A 100 -22.87 -3.84 -3.23
N TYR A 101 -21.61 -3.87 -2.79
CA TYR A 101 -21.03 -2.79 -1.97
C TYR A 101 -20.51 -1.62 -2.82
N PHE A 102 -20.39 -1.80 -4.13
CA PHE A 102 -20.04 -0.76 -5.11
C PHE A 102 -20.99 -0.76 -6.31
N PRO A 103 -21.00 0.31 -7.13
CA PRO A 103 -21.75 0.36 -8.38
C PRO A 103 -21.49 -0.88 -9.26
N ARG A 104 -22.56 -1.53 -9.71
CA ARG A 104 -22.50 -2.78 -10.47
C ARG A 104 -21.68 -2.68 -11.77
N ILE A 105 -21.54 -1.47 -12.31
CA ILE A 105 -20.72 -1.17 -13.48
C ILE A 105 -19.25 -1.58 -13.23
N LEU A 106 -18.72 -1.43 -12.01
CA LEU A 106 -17.36 -1.83 -11.65
C LEU A 106 -17.15 -3.36 -11.64
N ALA A 107 -18.22 -4.14 -11.54
CA ALA A 107 -18.17 -5.60 -11.65
C ALA A 107 -18.07 -6.09 -13.10
N THR A 108 -18.28 -5.21 -14.09
CA THR A 108 -18.27 -5.56 -15.51
C THR A 108 -16.90 -6.06 -15.95
N ARG A 109 -16.87 -7.25 -16.55
CA ARG A 109 -15.64 -7.86 -17.07
C ARG A 109 -15.69 -8.00 -18.59
N VAL A 110 -14.61 -7.60 -19.25
CA VAL A 110 -14.36 -7.89 -20.67
C VAL A 110 -13.26 -8.93 -20.72
N ASN A 111 -13.53 -10.11 -21.29
CA ASN A 111 -12.55 -11.21 -21.34
C ASN A 111 -11.92 -11.55 -19.97
N LYS A 112 -12.74 -11.61 -18.91
CA LYS A 112 -12.34 -11.82 -17.49
C LYS A 112 -11.61 -10.64 -16.83
N ILE A 113 -11.36 -9.55 -17.54
CA ILE A 113 -10.65 -8.36 -17.04
C ILE A 113 -11.67 -7.28 -16.62
N PRO A 114 -11.64 -6.78 -15.37
CA PRO A 114 -12.54 -5.72 -14.90
C PRO A 114 -12.06 -4.33 -15.37
N VAL A 115 -12.23 -4.03 -16.67
CA VAL A 115 -11.70 -2.83 -17.32
C VAL A 115 -12.20 -1.54 -16.66
N ILE A 116 -13.49 -1.48 -16.29
CA ILE A 116 -14.05 -0.26 -15.68
C ILE A 116 -13.47 -0.03 -14.28
N ALA A 117 -13.20 -1.09 -13.52
CA ALA A 117 -12.51 -0.97 -12.23
C ALA A 117 -11.09 -0.42 -12.41
N ILE A 118 -10.35 -0.92 -13.42
CA ILE A 118 -8.99 -0.43 -13.74
C ILE A 118 -9.01 1.05 -14.09
N ILE A 119 -9.89 1.47 -15.01
CA ILE A 119 -10.01 2.87 -15.42
C ILE A 119 -10.41 3.76 -14.23
N SER A 120 -11.35 3.30 -13.39
CA SER A 120 -11.78 4.08 -12.22
C SER A 120 -10.65 4.29 -11.20
N MET A 121 -9.82 3.28 -10.95
CA MET A 121 -8.66 3.40 -10.07
C MET A 121 -7.60 4.32 -10.67
N ALA A 122 -7.36 4.25 -11.98
CA ALA A 122 -6.40 5.14 -12.65
C ALA A 122 -6.85 6.61 -12.57
N ILE A 123 -8.13 6.89 -12.81
CA ILE A 123 -8.70 8.23 -12.66
C ILE A 123 -8.59 8.71 -11.22
N LEU A 124 -8.94 7.87 -10.24
CA LEU A 124 -8.85 8.24 -8.83
C LEU A 124 -7.40 8.52 -8.40
N ALA A 125 -6.46 7.67 -8.81
CA ALA A 125 -5.04 7.87 -8.56
C ALA A 125 -4.55 9.18 -9.20
N PHE A 126 -4.94 9.48 -10.44
CA PHE A 126 -4.61 10.73 -11.11
C PHE A 126 -5.17 11.96 -10.38
N LEU A 127 -6.43 11.90 -9.91
CA LEU A 127 -7.03 12.97 -9.12
C LEU A 127 -6.32 13.17 -7.78
N LEU A 128 -5.90 12.10 -7.11
CA LEU A 128 -5.12 12.18 -5.87
C LEU A 128 -3.74 12.82 -6.10
N VAL A 129 -3.07 12.47 -7.21
CA VAL A 129 -1.81 13.10 -7.62
C VAL A 129 -1.98 14.59 -7.92
N LEU A 130 -3.11 14.99 -8.49
CA LEU A 130 -3.39 16.41 -8.76
C LEU A 130 -3.76 17.18 -7.48
N ALA A 131 -4.39 16.52 -6.51
CA ALA A 131 -4.90 17.14 -5.29
C ALA A 131 -3.88 17.20 -4.13
N GLY A 132 -2.88 16.32 -4.12
CA GLY A 132 -1.94 16.17 -3.00
C GLY A 132 -0.46 16.12 -3.44
N SER A 133 0.43 16.08 -2.46
CA SER A 133 1.86 15.82 -2.67
C SER A 133 2.16 14.32 -2.60
N LEU A 134 3.33 13.92 -3.12
CA LEU A 134 3.82 12.53 -3.00
C LEU A 134 3.85 12.09 -1.53
N GLU A 135 4.34 12.95 -0.64
CA GLU A 135 4.41 12.73 0.81
C GLU A 135 3.03 12.43 1.40
N VAL A 136 2.01 13.25 1.10
CA VAL A 136 0.63 13.03 1.56
C VAL A 136 0.06 11.70 1.06
N ILE A 137 0.36 11.33 -0.19
CA ILE A 137 -0.12 10.06 -0.77
C ILE A 137 0.53 8.87 -0.07
N LEU A 138 1.84 8.96 0.22
CA LEU A 138 2.59 7.92 0.93
C LEU A 138 2.08 7.76 2.37
N GLU A 139 1.82 8.86 3.07
CA GLU A 139 1.29 8.83 4.43
C GLU A 139 -0.16 8.32 4.48
N PHE A 140 -1.03 8.82 3.59
CA PHE A 140 -2.39 8.31 3.46
C PHE A 140 -2.40 6.80 3.18
N GLY A 141 -1.56 6.34 2.25
CA GLY A 141 -1.40 4.93 1.92
C GLY A 141 -0.92 4.10 3.11
N SER A 142 0.07 4.59 3.85
CA SER A 142 0.64 3.92 5.03
C SER A 142 -0.37 3.79 6.16
N ILE A 143 -1.09 4.87 6.49
CA ILE A 143 -2.16 4.86 7.51
C ILE A 143 -3.28 3.90 7.07
N THR A 144 -3.70 3.96 5.80
CA THR A 144 -4.73 3.05 5.27
C THR A 144 -4.28 1.60 5.39
N PHE A 145 -3.04 1.31 5.01
CA PHE A 145 -2.48 -0.04 5.06
C PHE A 145 -2.41 -0.58 6.49
N LEU A 146 -1.96 0.23 7.45
CA LEU A 146 -1.93 -0.14 8.87
C LEU A 146 -3.33 -0.34 9.44
N LEU A 147 -4.28 0.55 9.13
CA LEU A 147 -5.66 0.45 9.58
C LEU A 147 -6.32 -0.83 9.05
N VAL A 148 -6.19 -1.11 7.75
CA VAL A 148 -6.74 -2.33 7.14
C VAL A 148 -6.06 -3.58 7.72
N SER A 149 -4.74 -3.56 7.91
CA SER A 149 -4.00 -4.67 8.51
C SER A 149 -4.40 -4.93 9.96
N LEU A 150 -4.70 -3.86 10.72
CA LEU A 150 -5.16 -3.95 12.10
C LEU A 150 -6.58 -4.54 12.17
N LEU A 151 -7.49 -4.10 11.28
CA LEU A 151 -8.82 -4.68 11.13
C LEU A 151 -8.75 -6.16 10.70
N MET A 152 -7.83 -6.51 9.80
CA MET A 152 -7.62 -7.89 9.36
C MET A 152 -7.10 -8.77 10.49
N THR A 153 -6.15 -8.26 11.29
CA THR A 153 -5.62 -8.97 12.47
C THR A 153 -6.71 -9.18 13.52
N TYR A 154 -7.53 -8.17 13.75
CA TYR A 154 -8.69 -8.26 14.64
C TYR A 154 -9.73 -9.27 14.14
N ALA A 155 -10.03 -9.25 12.85
CA ALA A 155 -10.93 -10.22 12.23
C ALA A 155 -10.38 -11.64 12.40
N ASN A 156 -9.10 -11.86 12.10
CA ASN A 156 -8.43 -13.15 12.28
C ASN A 156 -8.45 -13.62 13.75
N TYR A 157 -8.29 -12.69 14.71
CA TYR A 157 -8.44 -13.00 16.12
C TYR A 157 -9.85 -13.48 16.47
N ARG A 158 -10.89 -12.85 15.91
CA ARG A 158 -12.29 -13.27 16.11
C ARG A 158 -12.63 -14.62 15.48
N ILE A 159 -12.06 -14.93 14.32
CA ILE A 159 -12.30 -16.21 13.60
C ILE A 159 -11.18 -17.24 13.80
N ARG A 160 -10.36 -17.06 14.84
CA ARG A 160 -9.17 -17.88 15.13
C ARG A 160 -9.43 -19.38 15.17
N ASP A 161 -10.63 -19.78 15.57
CA ASP A 161 -11.03 -21.18 15.69
C ASP A 161 -11.14 -21.84 14.31
N LEU A 162 -11.40 -21.06 13.26
CA LEU A 162 -11.44 -21.51 11.86
C LEU A 162 -10.07 -21.41 11.18
N THR A 163 -9.24 -20.44 11.57
CA THR A 163 -7.92 -20.21 10.94
C THR A 163 -6.77 -20.92 11.64
N HIS A 164 -7.04 -21.60 12.76
CA HIS A 164 -6.05 -22.25 13.63
C HIS A 164 -4.89 -21.31 14.02
N SER A 165 -5.17 -20.01 14.11
CA SER A 165 -4.15 -18.99 14.37
C SER A 165 -3.68 -18.99 15.83
N SER A 166 -2.37 -18.84 16.04
CA SER A 166 -1.81 -18.68 17.38
C SER A 166 -2.28 -17.37 18.02
N THR A 167 -2.79 -17.47 19.24
CA THR A 167 -3.25 -16.31 20.03
C THR A 167 -2.11 -15.34 20.29
N PHE A 168 -0.93 -15.87 20.63
CA PHE A 168 0.25 -15.06 20.93
C PHE A 168 0.70 -14.24 19.72
N VAL A 169 0.81 -14.88 18.55
CA VAL A 169 1.21 -14.22 17.30
C VAL A 169 0.21 -13.13 16.92
N THR A 170 -1.08 -13.40 17.06
CA THR A 170 -2.13 -12.43 16.69
C THR A 170 -2.12 -11.20 17.60
N ILE A 171 -1.94 -11.39 18.92
CA ILE A 171 -1.82 -10.28 19.88
C ILE A 171 -0.55 -9.47 19.60
N LEU A 172 0.57 -10.14 19.35
CA LEU A 172 1.83 -9.47 19.02
C LEU A 172 1.70 -8.61 17.76
N SER A 173 1.10 -9.16 16.70
CA SER A 173 0.81 -8.40 15.46
C SER A 173 -0.11 -7.22 15.72
N PHE A 174 -1.16 -7.41 16.53
CA PHE A 174 -2.10 -6.33 16.86
C PHE A 174 -1.40 -5.19 17.60
N CYS A 175 -0.61 -5.50 18.63
CA CYS A 175 0.16 -4.50 19.37
C CYS A 175 1.18 -3.79 18.49
N GLY A 176 1.89 -4.53 17.61
CA GLY A 176 2.85 -3.95 16.68
C GLY A 176 2.19 -2.99 15.68
N LEU A 177 1.10 -3.41 15.05
CA LEU A 177 0.34 -2.57 14.11
C LEU A 177 -0.25 -1.32 14.81
N LEU A 178 -0.78 -1.49 16.02
CA LEU A 178 -1.31 -0.38 16.81
C LEU A 178 -0.21 0.61 17.19
N SER A 179 0.97 0.12 17.58
CA SER A 179 2.11 0.99 17.88
C SER A 179 2.58 1.75 16.64
N GLY A 180 2.70 1.09 15.48
CA GLY A 180 3.11 1.73 14.23
C GLY A 180 2.11 2.81 13.79
N MET A 181 0.81 2.51 13.88
CA MET A 181 -0.25 3.46 13.56
C MET A 181 -0.22 4.67 14.50
N THR A 182 0.00 4.44 15.80
CA THR A 182 0.10 5.52 16.80
C THR A 182 1.32 6.40 16.55
N LEU A 183 2.47 5.81 16.20
CA LEU A 183 3.70 6.56 15.90
C LEU A 183 3.55 7.45 14.66
N ILE A 184 2.96 6.93 13.57
CA ILE A 184 2.72 7.73 12.37
C ILE A 184 1.77 8.90 12.67
N LEU A 185 0.65 8.63 13.35
CA LEU A 185 -0.30 9.69 13.71
C LEU A 185 0.31 10.73 14.65
N TYR A 186 1.16 10.30 15.58
CA TYR A 186 1.89 11.19 16.49
C TYR A 186 2.89 12.07 15.74
N TYR A 187 3.69 11.47 14.84
CA TYR A 187 4.64 12.18 14.00
C TYR A 187 3.93 13.23 13.13
N GLU A 188 2.83 12.83 12.51
CA GLU A 188 2.08 13.68 11.60
C GLU A 188 1.40 14.85 12.32
N PHE A 189 0.85 14.59 13.51
CA PHE A 189 0.24 15.63 14.34
C PHE A 189 1.24 16.71 14.76
N HIS A 190 2.50 16.33 15.02
CA HIS A 190 3.52 17.28 15.49
C HIS A 190 4.22 18.01 14.35
N ASN A 191 4.53 17.31 13.24
CA ASN A 191 5.35 17.87 12.17
C ASN A 191 4.50 18.46 11.03
N GLN A 192 3.36 17.85 10.69
CA GLN A 192 2.60 18.17 9.47
C GLN A 192 1.08 18.18 9.68
N PRO A 193 0.55 19.03 10.58
CA PRO A 193 -0.88 19.03 10.92
C PRO A 193 -1.80 19.31 9.73
N GLN A 194 -1.32 20.03 8.70
CA GLN A 194 -2.08 20.26 7.46
C GLN A 194 -2.31 18.98 6.67
N GLN A 195 -1.30 18.11 6.58
CA GLN A 195 -1.40 16.82 5.91
C GLN A 195 -2.36 15.89 6.67
N LEU A 196 -2.27 15.86 8.00
CA LEU A 196 -3.22 15.14 8.86
C LEU A 196 -4.68 15.54 8.57
N VAL A 197 -4.95 16.86 8.51
CA VAL A 197 -6.29 17.38 8.21
C VAL A 197 -6.77 16.96 6.83
N PHE A 198 -5.88 16.97 5.83
CA PHE A 198 -6.20 16.50 4.48
C PHE A 198 -6.58 15.02 4.49
N ILE A 199 -5.78 14.18 5.17
CA ILE A 199 -6.02 12.73 5.31
C ILE A 199 -7.37 12.47 6.00
N PHE A 200 -7.66 13.13 7.12
CA PHE A 200 -8.95 13.00 7.80
C PHE A 200 -10.12 13.48 6.95
N SER A 201 -9.94 14.57 6.21
CA SER A 201 -10.96 15.08 5.27
C SER A 201 -11.24 14.07 4.17
N LEU A 202 -10.20 13.41 3.66
CA LEU A 202 -10.33 12.37 2.64
C LEU A 202 -11.07 11.14 3.18
N TYR A 203 -10.73 10.67 4.38
CA TYR A 203 -11.48 9.59 5.05
C TYR A 203 -12.93 9.98 5.31
N PHE A 204 -13.18 11.22 5.73
CA PHE A 204 -14.54 11.72 5.94
C PHE A 204 -15.34 11.70 4.63
N LEU A 205 -14.78 12.21 3.53
CA LEU A 205 -15.41 12.20 2.21
C LEU A 205 -15.70 10.78 1.72
N LEU A 206 -14.74 9.86 1.86
CA LEU A 206 -14.93 8.45 1.49
C LEU A 206 -16.03 7.78 2.31
N THR A 207 -16.06 8.04 3.63
CA THR A 207 -17.07 7.49 4.54
C THR A 207 -18.46 8.07 4.26
N ALA A 208 -18.55 9.39 4.04
CA ALA A 208 -19.79 10.07 3.69
C ALA A 208 -20.31 9.58 2.33
N GLY A 209 -19.44 9.40 1.34
CA GLY A 209 -19.77 8.82 0.04
C GLY A 209 -20.28 7.39 0.15
N SER A 210 -19.62 6.55 0.94
CA SER A 210 -20.05 5.18 1.22
C SER A 210 -21.42 5.13 1.90
N TRP A 211 -21.64 5.99 2.91
CA TRP A 211 -22.91 6.09 3.62
C TRP A 211 -24.06 6.56 2.70
N ALA A 212 -23.82 7.61 1.90
CA ALA A 212 -24.77 8.11 0.93
C ALA A 212 -25.15 7.04 -0.11
N TYR A 213 -24.16 6.30 -0.62
CA TYR A 213 -24.40 5.18 -1.54
C TYR A 213 -25.23 4.06 -0.88
N SER A 214 -24.90 3.69 0.35
CA SER A 214 -25.66 2.68 1.10
C SER A 214 -27.12 3.09 1.31
N LYS A 215 -27.36 4.37 1.65
CA LYS A 215 -28.71 4.91 1.84
C LYS A 215 -29.50 4.95 0.53
N ALA A 216 -28.88 5.39 -0.57
CA ALA A 216 -29.51 5.41 -1.89
C ALA A 216 -29.90 4.00 -2.35
N LYS A 217 -29.06 3.00 -2.10
CA LYS A 217 -29.36 1.59 -2.41
C LYS A 217 -30.50 1.02 -1.54
N ARG A 218 -30.62 1.42 -0.27
CA ARG A 218 -31.73 0.99 0.60
C ARG A 218 -33.07 1.62 0.20
N ALA A 219 -33.05 2.73 -0.52
CA ALA A 219 -34.23 3.46 -0.97
C ALA A 219 -34.73 3.05 -2.38
N ALA A 220 -33.95 2.25 -3.12
CA ALA A 220 -34.25 1.74 -4.46
C ALA A 220 -34.58 0.25 -4.42
#